data_AF-A0A7Y3IU29-F1
#
_entry.id   AF-A0A7Y3IU29-F1
#
_cell.length_a   1.000
_cell.length_b   1.000
_cell.length_c   1.000
_cell.angle_alpha   90.00
_cell.angle_beta   90.00
_cell.angle_gamma   90.00
#
_symmetry.space_group_name_H-M   'P 1'
#
loop_
_entity.id
_entity.type
_entity.pdbx_description
1 polymer ?
#
loop_
_entity_poly.entity_id
_entity_poly.type
_entity_poly.pdbx_seq_one_letter_code
_entity_poly.pdbx_strand_id
1 'polypeptide(L)'
;MPNRVSLLIDILLDKTAREDERHDAAMDIGEFNDDRALNALVRLASDPNEDNIVLDVCGESIAEILVKRNELKKDILEKLDPIAKRTADAFIKEQRPDWQY
;
A
#
# COMPACT_ATOMS: atom_id res chain seq x y z
N MET A 1 7.18 16.18 -17.95
CA MET A 1 7.88 15.21 -17.08
C MET A 1 6.83 14.61 -16.16
N PRO A 2 6.62 13.28 -16.14
CA PRO A 2 5.79 12.66 -15.11
C PRO A 2 6.37 13.01 -13.73
N ASN A 3 5.50 13.31 -12.76
CA ASN A 3 5.95 13.50 -11.38
C ASN A 3 6.34 12.14 -10.78
N ARG A 4 7.23 12.13 -9.77
CA ARG A 4 7.82 10.90 -9.21
C ARG A 4 6.76 9.84 -8.83
N VAL A 5 5.64 10.28 -8.25
CA VAL A 5 4.50 9.41 -7.91
C VAL A 5 3.97 8.66 -9.14
N SER A 6 3.80 9.33 -10.28
CA SER A 6 3.32 8.68 -11.51
C SER A 6 4.29 7.60 -11.99
N LEU A 7 5.60 7.86 -11.98
CA LEU A 7 6.60 6.86 -12.39
C LEU A 7 6.60 5.63 -11.49
N LEU A 8 6.50 5.82 -10.18
CA LEU A 8 6.44 4.70 -9.24
C LEU A 8 5.15 3.90 -9.41
N ILE A 9 4.01 4.55 -9.66
CA ILE A 9 2.74 3.86 -9.94
C ILE A 9 2.86 3.04 -11.23
N ASP A 10 3.49 3.59 -12.26
CA ASP A 10 3.69 2.88 -13.52
C ASP A 10 4.53 1.60 -13.31
N ILE A 11 5.63 1.68 -12.52
CA ILE A 11 6.47 0.52 -12.17
C ILE A 11 5.68 -0.50 -11.34
N LEU A 12 4.97 -0.04 -10.31
CA LEU A 12 4.21 -0.90 -9.39
C LEU A 12 3.14 -1.74 -10.14
N LEU A 13 2.45 -1.10 -11.10
CA LEU A 13 1.38 -1.71 -11.89
C LEU A 13 1.89 -2.54 -13.08
N ASP A 14 3.16 -2.41 -13.46
CA ASP A 14 3.77 -3.19 -14.54
C ASP A 14 4.07 -4.63 -14.07
N LYS A 15 3.24 -5.57 -14.50
CA LYS A 15 3.40 -7.00 -14.20
C LYS A 15 4.63 -7.64 -14.86
N THR A 16 5.28 -6.93 -15.79
CA THR A 16 6.53 -7.37 -16.44
C THR A 16 7.78 -6.80 -15.79
N ALA A 17 7.62 -5.80 -14.90
CA ALA A 17 8.72 -5.29 -14.08
C ALA A 17 9.22 -6.38 -13.13
N ARG A 18 10.47 -6.24 -12.70
CA ARG A 18 11.05 -7.20 -11.77
C ARG A 18 10.36 -7.09 -10.41
N GLU A 19 10.31 -8.21 -9.70
CA GLU A 19 9.70 -8.28 -8.37
C GLU A 19 10.30 -7.26 -7.40
N ASP A 20 11.62 -7.08 -7.41
CA ASP A 20 12.32 -6.10 -6.57
C ASP A 20 12.02 -4.65 -6.95
N GLU A 21 11.86 -4.36 -8.25
CA GLU A 21 11.46 -3.02 -8.70
C GLU A 21 10.03 -2.67 -8.27
N ARG A 22 9.12 -3.65 -8.33
CA ARG A 22 7.73 -3.48 -7.88
C ARG A 22 7.65 -3.30 -6.37
N HIS A 23 8.46 -4.07 -5.64
CA HIS A 23 8.59 -3.97 -4.19
C HIS A 23 9.10 -2.57 -3.78
N ASP A 24 10.22 -2.13 -4.36
CA ASP A 24 10.80 -0.81 -4.08
C ASP A 24 9.82 0.31 -4.46
N ALA A 25 9.10 0.16 -5.57
CA ALA A 25 8.07 1.11 -5.96
C ALA A 25 6.91 1.18 -4.95
N ALA A 26 6.43 0.03 -4.44
CA ALA A 26 5.38 0.00 -3.43
C ALA A 26 5.81 0.72 -2.15
N MET A 27 7.02 0.43 -1.64
CA MET A 27 7.59 1.10 -0.46
C MET A 27 7.73 2.60 -0.69
N ASP A 28 8.38 3.02 -1.78
CA ASP A 28 8.59 4.42 -2.10
C ASP A 28 7.25 5.18 -2.22
N ILE A 29 6.20 4.53 -2.72
CA ILE A 29 4.87 5.13 -2.86
C ILE A 29 4.23 5.44 -1.49
N GLY A 30 4.48 4.60 -0.47
CA GLY A 30 3.99 4.81 0.91
C GLY A 30 4.44 6.13 1.55
N GLU A 31 5.55 6.69 1.06
CA GLU A 31 6.07 7.98 1.48
C GLU A 31 5.26 9.19 0.98
N PHE A 32 4.44 9.00 -0.05
CA PHE A 32 3.70 10.10 -0.66
C PHE A 32 2.30 10.24 -0.07
N ASN A 33 2.00 11.44 0.40
CA ASN A 33 0.65 11.85 0.77
C ASN A 33 -0.22 12.15 -0.48
N ASP A 34 -0.37 11.19 -1.40
CA ASP A 34 -1.05 11.36 -2.70
C ASP A 34 -2.19 10.35 -2.86
N ASP A 35 -3.37 10.79 -3.31
CA ASP A 35 -4.53 9.90 -3.48
C ASP A 35 -4.33 8.88 -4.59
N ARG A 36 -3.54 9.22 -5.62
CA ARG A 36 -3.21 8.31 -6.73
C ARG A 36 -2.33 7.17 -6.23
N ALA A 37 -1.40 7.48 -5.34
CA ALA A 37 -0.54 6.50 -4.65
C ALA A 37 -1.40 5.52 -3.85
N LEU A 38 -2.25 6.04 -2.95
CA LEU A 38 -3.14 5.22 -2.14
C LEU A 38 -4.05 4.32 -3.00
N ASN A 39 -4.67 4.89 -4.04
CA ASN A 39 -5.56 4.12 -4.93
C ASN A 39 -4.82 3.01 -5.69
N ALA A 40 -3.57 3.24 -6.13
CA ALA A 40 -2.78 2.22 -6.81
C ALA A 40 -2.42 1.06 -5.87
N LEU A 41 -1.98 1.37 -4.64
CA LEU A 41 -1.67 0.36 -3.63
C LEU A 41 -2.91 -0.45 -3.26
N VAL A 42 -4.05 0.20 -3.00
CA VAL A 42 -5.31 -0.47 -2.67
C VAL A 42 -5.78 -1.39 -3.80
N ARG A 43 -5.63 -0.95 -5.05
CA ARG A 43 -5.99 -1.78 -6.21
C ARG A 43 -5.22 -3.10 -6.23
N LEU A 44 -3.91 -3.07 -5.98
CA LEU A 44 -3.09 -4.29 -5.95
C LEU A 44 -3.32 -5.11 -4.69
N ALA A 45 -3.39 -4.45 -3.53
CA ALA A 45 -3.62 -5.09 -2.23
C ALA A 45 -4.99 -5.78 -2.12
N SER A 46 -5.93 -5.49 -3.03
CA SER A 46 -7.22 -6.17 -3.14
C SER A 46 -7.29 -7.22 -4.27
N ASP A 47 -6.22 -7.44 -5.03
CA ASP A 47 -6.18 -8.47 -6.09
C ASP A 47 -5.71 -9.81 -5.52
N PRO A 48 -6.57 -10.85 -5.45
CA PRO A 48 -6.21 -12.14 -4.87
C PRO A 48 -5.21 -12.94 -5.74
N ASN A 49 -4.89 -12.45 -6.94
CA ASN A 49 -3.89 -13.07 -7.83
C ASN A 49 -2.57 -12.29 -7.84
N GLU A 50 -2.43 -11.26 -7.01
CA GLU A 50 -1.16 -10.58 -6.84
C GLU A 50 -0.17 -11.44 -6.05
N ASP A 51 1.11 -11.18 -6.28
CA ASP A 51 2.17 -11.83 -5.52
C ASP A 51 2.12 -11.47 -4.01
N ASN A 52 2.37 -12.47 -3.16
CA ASN A 52 2.28 -12.34 -1.72
C ASN A 52 3.22 -11.26 -1.15
N ILE A 53 4.42 -11.09 -1.73
CA ILE A 53 5.39 -10.09 -1.28
C ILE A 53 4.89 -8.69 -1.64
N VAL A 54 4.34 -8.53 -2.85
CA VAL A 54 3.73 -7.25 -3.28
C VAL A 54 2.51 -6.92 -2.42
N LEU A 55 1.68 -7.91 -2.08
CA LEU A 55 0.53 -7.73 -1.18
C LEU A 55 0.98 -7.24 0.20
N ASP A 56 1.99 -7.88 0.78
CA ASP A 56 2.52 -7.55 2.11
C ASP A 56 2.98 -6.08 2.17
N VAL A 57 3.80 -5.68 1.21
CA VAL A 57 4.38 -4.34 1.13
C VAL A 57 3.33 -3.28 0.80
N CYS A 58 2.35 -3.61 -0.05
CA CYS A 58 1.23 -2.71 -0.29
C CYS A 58 0.41 -2.50 0.98
N GLY A 59 0.20 -3.55 1.79
CA GLY A 59 -0.45 -3.44 3.10
C GLY A 59 0.25 -2.46 4.03
N GLU A 60 1.57 -2.61 4.19
CA GLU A 60 2.39 -1.70 4.98
C GLU A 60 2.31 -0.25 4.47
N SER A 61 2.50 -0.05 3.15
CA SER A 61 2.52 1.28 2.53
C SER A 61 1.15 1.98 2.60
N ILE A 62 0.05 1.23 2.49
CA ILE A 62 -1.31 1.76 2.72
C ILE A 62 -1.43 2.24 4.17
N ALA A 63 -1.08 1.40 5.14
CA ALA A 63 -1.15 1.76 6.54
C ALA A 63 -0.30 3.00 6.86
N GLU A 64 0.90 3.09 6.30
CA GLU A 64 1.77 4.23 6.45
C GLU A 64 1.12 5.53 5.95
N ILE A 65 0.54 5.53 4.76
CA ILE A 65 -0.18 6.70 4.21
C ILE A 65 -1.35 7.09 5.13
N LEU A 66 -2.15 6.12 5.59
CA LEU A 66 -3.30 6.37 6.46
C LEU A 66 -2.85 6.98 7.80
N VAL A 67 -1.79 6.45 8.41
CA VAL A 67 -1.21 6.96 9.65
C VAL A 67 -0.67 8.38 9.46
N LYS A 68 0.11 8.65 8.39
CA LYS A 68 0.64 9.98 8.06
C LYS A 68 -0.47 11.01 7.87
N ARG A 69 -1.60 10.59 7.27
CA ARG A 69 -2.80 11.42 7.09
C ARG A 69 -3.63 11.58 8.36
N ASN A 70 -3.37 10.79 9.40
CA ASN A 70 -4.25 10.65 10.56
C ASN A 70 -5.70 10.29 10.14
N GLU A 71 -5.84 9.45 9.10
CA GLU A 71 -7.13 9.04 8.53
C GLU A 71 -7.26 7.51 8.53
N LEU A 72 -7.99 6.95 9.49
CA LEU A 72 -8.30 5.53 9.47
C LEU A 72 -9.44 5.24 8.48
N LYS A 73 -9.14 4.51 7.39
CA LYS A 73 -10.12 4.11 6.36
C LYS A 73 -10.44 2.61 6.46
N LYS A 74 -11.26 2.24 7.44
CA LYS A 74 -11.62 0.83 7.72
C LYS A 74 -12.24 0.12 6.51
N ASP A 75 -13.05 0.83 5.74
CA ASP A 75 -13.72 0.33 4.54
C ASP A 75 -12.73 -0.07 3.43
N ILE A 76 -11.55 0.55 3.40
CA ILE A 76 -10.45 0.15 2.51
C ILE A 76 -9.77 -1.09 3.09
N LEU A 77 -9.40 -1.06 4.37
CA LEU A 77 -8.69 -2.15 5.05
C LEU A 77 -9.49 -3.47 5.02
N GLU A 78 -10.82 -3.41 5.08
CA GLU A 78 -11.70 -4.57 5.00
C GLU A 78 -11.75 -5.23 3.61
N LYS A 79 -11.37 -4.50 2.55
CA LYS A 79 -11.37 -5.00 1.17
C LYS A 79 -10.01 -5.55 0.74
N LEU A 80 -8.98 -5.42 1.58
CA LEU A 80 -7.65 -5.92 1.26
C LEU A 80 -7.63 -7.44 1.33
N ASP A 81 -6.75 -8.04 0.53
CA ASP A 81 -6.35 -9.43 0.67
C ASP A 81 -5.90 -9.70 2.12
N PRO A 82 -6.16 -10.90 2.69
CA PRO A 82 -5.75 -11.22 4.05
C PRO A 82 -4.27 -10.96 4.36
N ILE A 83 -3.36 -11.12 3.39
CA ILE A 83 -1.92 -10.84 3.58
C ILE A 83 -1.71 -9.33 3.78
N ALA A 84 -2.18 -8.53 2.82
CA ALA A 84 -2.06 -7.08 2.87
C ALA A 84 -2.75 -6.50 4.12
N LYS A 85 -3.95 -7.00 4.45
CA LYS A 85 -4.71 -6.58 5.62
C LYS A 85 -3.95 -6.83 6.91
N ARG A 86 -3.41 -8.03 7.10
CA ARG A 86 -2.68 -8.41 8.31
C ARG A 86 -1.51 -7.46 8.55
N THR A 87 -0.77 -7.13 7.49
CA THR A 87 0.41 -6.27 7.57
C THR A 87 0.02 -4.82 7.82
N ALA A 88 -1.03 -4.32 7.16
CA ALA A 88 -1.60 -3.02 7.45
C ALA A 88 -2.07 -2.88 8.92
N ASP A 89 -2.81 -3.87 9.42
CA ASP A 89 -3.30 -3.91 10.80
C ASP A 89 -2.14 -3.93 11.81
N ALA A 90 -1.08 -4.70 11.53
CA ALA A 90 0.11 -4.76 12.38
C ALA A 90 0.83 -3.41 12.46
N PHE A 91 1.06 -2.77 11.31
CA PHE A 91 1.70 -1.45 11.24
C PHE A 91 0.86 -0.38 11.94
N ILE A 92 -0.46 -0.34 11.70
CA ILE A 92 -1.37 0.60 12.36
C ILE A 92 -1.34 0.41 13.88
N LYS A 93 -1.36 -0.84 14.36
CA LYS A 93 -1.32 -1.13 15.80
C LYS A 93 -0.02 -0.65 16.44
N GLU A 94 1.10 -0.74 15.74
CA GLU A 94 2.40 -0.26 16.21
C GLU A 94 2.46 1.26 16.25
N GLN A 95 2.07 1.94 15.17
CA GLN A 95 2.20 3.40 15.05
C GLN A 95 1.08 4.18 15.73
N ARG A 96 -0.13 3.61 15.77
CA ARG A 96 -1.37 4.22 16.28
C ARG A 96 -2.13 3.22 17.17
N PRO A 97 -1.61 2.88 18.35
CA PRO A 97 -2.30 2.00 19.29
C PRO A 97 -3.62 2.57 19.80
N ASP A 98 -3.86 3.88 19.63
CA ASP A 98 -5.13 4.57 19.89
C ASP A 98 -6.23 4.24 18.87
N TRP A 99 -5.87 3.68 17.71
CA TRP A 99 -6.80 3.28 16.65
C TRP A 99 -7.39 1.88 16.83
N GLN A 100 -7.31 1.27 18.02
CA GLN A 100 -7.89 -0.05 18.26
C GLN A 100 -9.37 -0.12 17.83
N TYR A 101 -9.67 -1.08 16.95
CA TYR A 101 -11.01 -1.38 16.48
C TYR A 101 -11.30 -2.87 16.50
#